data_AF-A0A7R9ZFC5-F1
#
_entry.id   AF-A0A7R9ZFC5-F1
#
_cell.length_a   1.000
_cell.length_b   1.000
_cell.length_c   1.000
_cell.angle_alpha   90.00
_cell.angle_beta   90.00
_cell.angle_gamma   90.00
#
_symmetry.space_group_name_H-M   'P 1'
#
loop_
_entity.id
_entity.type
_entity.pdbx_description
1 polymer ?
#
loop_
_entity_poly.entity_id
_entity_poly.type
_entity_poly.pdbx_seq_one_letter_code
_entity_poly.pdbx_strand_id
1 'polypeptide(L)'
;KIETLNGQIEDEYLSIVRMKEESERQSALGIDAQIPTQVQPDAPKSPDFQLRAPTEDYLHKVFIPPPLEAPPPGNCGNGFVEFSTRSAKQAAMQCNLSGNAGYFETYAAPDPRDLFWENAMIERTATSSIKRLVELSLVVGILFWSALVSLIANIENAIDQSNPQGESNLVTFVGGYLPVLLLTILMSLLPIIFYLLGVKVIRFKRRSEVDKFTMKWNFCYRIANFLAVLISGTLYQALMDFQKDPEDVVNKFANAILSQSQFFMNVVLQTIGTGTMLQLSQLW
;
A
#
# COMPACT_ATOMS: atom_id res chain seq x y z
N LYS A 1 5.08 13.11 45.18
CA LYS A 1 4.55 11.83 44.63
C LYS A 1 5.15 11.50 43.27
N ILE A 2 5.26 12.46 42.33
CA ILE A 2 5.95 12.27 41.04
C ILE A 2 7.48 12.25 41.21
N GLU A 3 8.05 13.14 42.02
CA GLU A 3 9.52 13.13 42.30
C GLU A 3 9.99 11.85 42.99
N THR A 4 9.20 11.31 43.92
CA THR A 4 9.47 10.02 44.57
C THR A 4 9.40 8.84 43.60
N LEU A 5 8.55 8.92 42.56
CA LEU A 5 8.44 7.86 41.56
C LEU A 5 9.62 7.90 40.59
N ASN A 6 10.07 9.10 40.20
CA ASN A 6 11.24 9.28 39.36
C ASN A 6 12.52 8.82 40.07
N GLY A 7 12.67 9.11 41.37
CA GLY A 7 13.81 8.60 42.14
C GLY A 7 13.84 7.08 42.24
N GLN A 8 12.68 6.43 42.40
CA GLN A 8 12.61 4.96 42.41
C GLN A 8 12.97 4.33 41.07
N ILE A 9 12.54 4.95 39.95
CA ILE A 9 12.88 4.47 38.61
C ILE A 9 14.38 4.64 38.33
N GLU A 10 14.97 5.74 38.78
CA GLU A 10 16.39 6.01 38.59
C GLU A 10 17.28 5.08 39.43
N ASP A 11 16.87 4.78 40.67
CA ASP A 11 17.53 3.79 41.52
C ASP A 11 17.41 2.36 40.96
N GLU A 12 16.25 2.00 40.42
CA GLU A 12 16.03 0.70 39.78
C GLU A 12 16.89 0.56 38.52
N TYR A 13 16.97 1.61 37.70
CA TYR A 13 17.81 1.64 36.50
C TYR A 13 19.30 1.52 36.83
N LEU A 14 19.76 2.22 37.86
CA LEU A 14 21.15 2.16 38.35
C LEU A 14 21.50 0.81 38.98
N SER A 15 20.52 0.10 39.55
CA SER A 15 20.72 -1.26 40.06
C SER A 15 20.91 -2.27 38.93
N ILE A 16 20.14 -2.14 37.84
CA ILE A 16 20.21 -3.01 36.67
C ILE A 16 21.53 -2.79 35.92
N VAL A 17 21.96 -1.54 35.78
CA VAL A 17 23.25 -1.21 35.15
C VAL A 17 24.41 -1.80 35.96
N ARG A 18 24.40 -1.68 37.30
CA ARG A 18 25.42 -2.28 38.17
C ARG A 18 25.43 -3.80 38.09
N MET A 19 24.28 -4.46 38.08
CA MET A 19 24.20 -5.91 37.92
C MET A 19 24.74 -6.38 36.58
N LYS A 20 24.52 -5.61 35.51
CA LYS A 20 25.07 -5.91 34.19
C LYS A 20 26.59 -5.72 34.14
N GLU A 21 27.10 -4.67 34.77
CA GLU A 21 28.54 -4.39 34.84
C GLU A 21 29.28 -5.41 35.72
N GLU A 22 28.66 -5.88 36.81
CA GLU A 22 29.17 -6.98 37.62
C GLU A 22 29.12 -8.33 36.88
N SER A 23 28.05 -8.58 36.11
CA SER A 23 27.94 -9.74 35.23
C SER A 23 29.04 -9.75 34.16
N GLU A 24 29.29 -8.62 33.50
CA GLU A 24 30.35 -8.50 32.49
C GLU A 24 31.74 -8.65 33.11
N ARG A 25 31.96 -8.15 34.34
CA ARG A 25 33.20 -8.38 35.11
C ARG A 25 33.38 -9.84 35.52
N GLN A 26 32.31 -10.53 35.90
CA GLN A 26 32.36 -11.96 36.25
C GLN A 26 32.58 -12.84 35.01
N SER A 27 31.99 -12.49 33.86
CA SER A 27 32.26 -13.15 32.59
C SER A 27 33.69 -12.92 32.07
N ALA A 28 34.26 -11.73 32.29
CA ALA A 28 35.66 -11.44 31.94
C ALA A 28 36.68 -12.20 32.82
N LEU A 29 36.27 -12.63 34.02
CA LEU A 29 37.10 -13.40 34.95
C LEU A 29 36.99 -14.92 34.75
N GLY A 30 36.13 -15.40 33.84
CA GLY A 30 36.04 -16.82 33.47
C GLY A 30 35.63 -17.76 34.62
N ILE A 31 34.91 -17.25 35.63
CA ILE A 31 34.40 -18.05 36.74
C ILE A 31 32.94 -18.39 36.46
N ASP A 32 32.69 -19.62 36.00
CA ASP A 32 31.33 -20.17 35.89
C ASP A 32 30.73 -20.34 37.30
N ALA A 33 29.93 -19.35 37.73
CA ALA A 33 29.17 -19.45 38.97
C ALA A 33 27.74 -19.94 38.67
N GLN A 34 27.46 -21.16 39.14
CA GLN A 34 26.10 -21.72 39.22
C GLN A 34 25.18 -20.77 40.00
N ILE A 35 24.05 -20.40 39.38
CA ILE A 35 22.99 -19.62 40.02
C ILE A 35 22.32 -20.53 41.07
N PRO A 36 22.26 -20.17 42.37
CA PRO A 36 21.52 -20.94 43.34
C PRO A 36 20.01 -20.67 43.19
N THR A 37 19.28 -21.73 42.85
CA THR A 37 17.85 -21.89 43.11
C THR A 37 17.55 -21.61 44.58
N GLN A 38 16.52 -20.80 44.88
CA GLN A 38 15.58 -20.88 46.02
C GLN A 38 15.11 -19.47 46.44
N VAL A 39 13.91 -19.05 46.01
CA VAL A 39 12.91 -18.36 46.86
C VAL A 39 11.52 -18.66 46.29
N GLN A 40 10.74 -19.44 47.04
CA GLN A 40 9.31 -19.66 46.81
C GLN A 40 8.51 -18.83 47.82
N PRO A 41 7.44 -18.13 47.41
CA PRO A 41 6.36 -17.77 48.33
C PRO A 41 5.08 -18.56 48.00
N ASP A 42 4.50 -19.11 49.06
CA ASP A 42 3.27 -19.90 49.09
C ASP A 42 2.03 -19.10 48.65
N ALA A 43 1.25 -19.64 47.71
CA ALA A 43 -0.13 -19.25 47.40
C ALA A 43 -0.91 -20.44 46.79
N PRO A 44 -2.25 -20.52 46.95
CA PRO A 44 -2.99 -21.79 47.00
C PRO A 44 -3.20 -22.44 45.62
N LYS A 45 -3.19 -23.78 45.61
CA LYS A 45 -3.35 -24.64 44.43
C LYS A 45 -4.75 -24.51 43.81
N SER A 46 -4.82 -24.06 42.56
CA SER A 46 -5.97 -24.20 41.63
C SER A 46 -5.50 -24.86 40.32
N PRO A 47 -6.37 -25.56 39.58
CA PRO A 47 -5.98 -26.73 38.77
C PRO A 47 -5.17 -26.38 37.51
N ASP A 48 -4.08 -27.12 37.34
CA ASP A 48 -3.33 -27.45 36.12
C ASP A 48 -3.58 -26.61 34.87
N PHE A 49 -3.08 -25.38 34.86
CA PHE A 49 -2.67 -24.72 33.62
C PHE A 49 -1.22 -24.25 33.78
N GLN A 50 -0.29 -25.17 33.53
CA GLN A 50 1.12 -24.82 33.43
C GLN A 50 1.32 -23.99 32.17
N LEU A 51 1.51 -22.68 32.31
CA LEU A 51 2.13 -21.84 31.29
C LEU A 51 3.55 -22.36 31.09
N ARG A 52 3.72 -23.36 30.22
CA ARG A 52 5.02 -23.79 29.74
C ARG A 52 5.62 -22.60 29.00
N ALA A 53 6.68 -22.02 29.55
CA ALA A 53 7.47 -21.03 28.84
C ALA A 53 7.79 -21.61 27.45
N PRO A 54 7.56 -20.87 26.35
CA PRO A 54 7.83 -21.38 25.03
C PRO A 54 9.32 -21.73 24.96
N THR A 55 9.63 -23.01 24.73
CA THR A 55 10.99 -23.49 24.49
C THR A 55 11.62 -22.61 23.40
N GLU A 56 12.89 -22.22 23.52
CA GLU A 56 13.55 -21.32 22.55
C GLU A 56 13.34 -21.73 21.08
N ASP A 57 13.17 -23.03 20.81
CA ASP A 57 12.86 -23.59 19.50
C ASP A 57 11.53 -23.07 18.88
N TYR A 58 10.52 -22.76 19.71
CA TYR A 58 9.25 -22.18 19.25
C TYR A 58 9.38 -20.70 18.93
N LEU A 59 10.17 -19.95 19.72
CA LEU A 59 10.49 -18.56 19.40
C LEU A 59 11.31 -18.49 18.11
N HIS A 60 12.30 -19.38 17.94
CA HIS A 60 13.12 -19.47 16.74
C HIS A 60 12.28 -19.70 15.47
N LYS A 61 11.27 -20.58 15.52
CA LYS A 61 10.37 -20.86 14.37
C LYS A 61 9.33 -19.77 14.07
N VAL A 62 8.98 -18.94 15.04
CA VAL A 62 8.08 -17.79 14.83
C VAL A 62 8.84 -16.60 14.22
N PHE A 63 10.10 -16.41 14.65
CA PHE A 63 10.92 -15.28 14.21
C PHE A 63 11.75 -15.56 12.94
N ILE A 64 12.07 -16.82 12.63
CA ILE A 64 12.91 -17.17 11.47
C ILE A 64 12.04 -17.89 10.42
N PRO A 65 11.90 -17.35 9.20
CA PRO A 65 11.18 -18.04 8.13
C PRO A 65 11.87 -19.37 7.78
N PRO A 66 11.15 -20.34 7.19
CA PRO A 66 11.74 -21.59 6.72
C PRO A 66 12.95 -21.32 5.80
N PRO A 67 13.93 -22.23 5.74
CA PRO A 67 15.12 -22.06 4.91
C PRO A 67 14.72 -21.68 3.49
N LEU A 68 15.11 -20.48 3.08
CA LEU A 68 14.86 -19.97 1.73
C LEU A 68 15.60 -20.86 0.75
N GLU A 69 14.85 -21.56 -0.09
CA GLU A 69 15.41 -22.32 -1.20
C GLU A 69 16.02 -21.30 -2.18
N ALA A 70 17.34 -21.13 -2.11
CA ALA A 70 18.03 -20.16 -2.93
C ALA A 70 17.90 -20.61 -4.40
N PRO A 71 17.45 -19.73 -5.31
CA PRO A 71 17.40 -20.05 -6.72
C PRO A 71 18.80 -20.44 -7.25
N PRO A 72 18.88 -21.32 -8.28
CA PRO A 72 20.15 -21.78 -8.82
C PRO A 72 21.03 -20.60 -9.25
N PRO A 73 22.37 -20.66 -9.08
CA PRO A 73 23.25 -19.53 -9.30
C PRO A 73 23.31 -19.17 -10.79
N GLY A 74 22.42 -18.26 -11.21
CA GLY A 74 22.63 -17.41 -12.37
C GLY A 74 23.49 -16.21 -11.94
N ASN A 75 24.54 -15.89 -12.70
CA ASN A 75 25.34 -14.69 -12.48
C ASN A 75 24.43 -13.45 -12.51
N CYS A 76 24.16 -12.86 -11.34
CA CYS A 76 23.43 -11.61 -11.21
C CYS A 76 24.30 -10.61 -10.42
N GLY A 77 24.27 -9.34 -10.80
CA GLY A 77 25.05 -8.27 -10.16
C GLY A 77 24.46 -7.77 -8.83
N ASN A 78 23.49 -8.49 -8.24
CA ASN A 78 22.80 -8.09 -7.02
C ASN A 78 23.22 -9.01 -5.87
N GLY A 79 23.35 -8.46 -4.66
CA GLY A 79 23.68 -9.25 -3.47
C GLY A 79 23.25 -8.57 -2.18
N PHE A 80 23.13 -9.35 -1.12
CA PHE A 80 22.92 -8.85 0.23
C PHE A 80 24.26 -8.80 0.96
N VAL A 81 24.51 -7.71 1.68
CA VAL A 81 25.73 -7.52 2.48
C VAL A 81 25.33 -7.24 3.91
N GLU A 82 25.91 -8.01 4.83
CA GLU A 82 25.76 -7.80 6.26
C GLU A 82 26.94 -6.99 6.81
N PHE A 83 26.66 -6.10 7.76
CA PHE A 83 27.66 -5.28 8.43
C PHE A 83 27.65 -5.59 9.91
N SER A 84 28.83 -5.66 10.53
CA SER A 84 28.97 -5.86 11.98
C SER A 84 28.42 -4.68 12.79
N THR A 85 28.44 -3.46 12.23
CA THR A 85 28.02 -2.23 12.91
C THR A 85 26.98 -1.45 12.11
N ARG A 86 25.96 -0.90 12.78
CA ARG A 86 24.90 -0.08 12.14
C ARG A 86 25.43 1.20 11.49
N SER A 87 26.48 1.80 12.07
CA SER A 87 27.13 2.99 11.50
C SER A 87 27.80 2.67 10.16
N ALA A 88 28.49 1.53 10.06
CA ALA A 88 29.12 1.06 8.82
C ALA A 88 28.07 0.79 7.73
N LYS A 89 26.95 0.15 8.09
CA LYS A 89 25.80 -0.02 7.18
C LYS A 89 25.31 1.33 6.64
N GLN A 90 25.08 2.30 7.54
CA GLN A 90 24.53 3.60 7.13
C GLN A 90 25.51 4.38 6.26
N ALA A 91 26.81 4.33 6.57
CA ALA A 91 27.84 4.92 5.73
C ALA A 91 27.86 4.30 4.33
N ALA A 92 27.82 2.96 4.23
CA ALA A 92 27.79 2.26 2.94
C ALA A 92 26.51 2.51 2.14
N MET A 93 25.38 2.81 2.80
CA MET A 93 24.13 3.18 2.14
C MET A 93 24.11 4.62 1.62
N GLN A 94 24.84 5.53 2.26
CA GLN A 94 24.83 6.95 1.91
C GLN A 94 25.98 7.34 0.98
N CYS A 95 27.10 6.61 1.02
CA CYS A 95 28.26 6.89 0.18
C CYS A 95 28.15 6.22 -1.20
N ASN A 96 28.55 6.92 -2.25
CA ASN A 96 28.76 6.31 -3.56
C ASN A 96 30.06 5.48 -3.53
N LEU A 97 29.93 4.16 -3.61
CA LEU A 97 31.06 3.23 -3.47
C LEU A 97 31.90 3.08 -4.75
N SER A 98 31.32 3.31 -5.93
CA SER A 98 32.00 3.09 -7.23
C SER A 98 32.61 4.36 -7.83
N GLY A 99 32.34 5.54 -7.26
CA GLY A 99 32.69 6.84 -7.86
C GLY A 99 31.83 7.23 -9.08
N ASN A 100 31.32 6.25 -9.83
CA ASN A 100 30.39 6.43 -10.94
C ASN A 100 28.94 6.16 -10.51
N ALA A 101 28.04 7.09 -10.82
CA ALA A 101 26.61 6.93 -10.54
C ALA A 101 26.02 5.76 -11.35
N GLY A 102 25.23 4.90 -10.71
CA GLY A 102 24.46 3.84 -11.37
C GLY A 102 25.14 2.47 -11.50
N TYR A 103 26.43 2.35 -11.17
CA TYR A 103 27.16 1.06 -11.22
C TYR A 103 27.01 0.24 -9.93
N PHE A 104 27.11 0.89 -8.77
CA PHE A 104 26.98 0.23 -7.46
C PHE A 104 26.00 1.01 -6.59
N GLU A 105 24.74 0.61 -6.63
CA GLU A 105 23.69 1.23 -5.81
C GLU A 105 23.37 0.36 -4.60
N THR A 106 23.42 0.97 -3.43
CA THR A 106 23.07 0.36 -2.16
C THR A 106 21.74 0.92 -1.67
N TYR A 107 20.91 0.05 -1.10
CA TYR A 107 19.65 0.42 -0.47
C TYR A 107 19.45 -0.42 0.79
N ALA A 108 18.57 0.04 1.67
CA ALA A 108 18.20 -0.73 2.85
C ALA A 108 17.64 -2.08 2.41
N ALA A 109 18.24 -3.17 2.88
CA ALA A 109 17.71 -4.51 2.65
C ALA A 109 16.25 -4.57 3.15
N PRO A 110 15.29 -4.91 2.27
CA PRO A 110 13.90 -5.10 2.67
C PRO A 110 13.74 -6.39 3.49
N ASP A 111 12.61 -6.53 4.16
CA ASP A 111 12.24 -7.77 4.84
C ASP A 111 12.24 -8.95 3.84
N PRO A 112 12.83 -10.11 4.17
CA PRO A 112 12.80 -11.29 3.30
C PRO A 112 11.38 -11.70 2.85
N ARG A 113 10.34 -11.37 3.62
CA ARG A 113 8.93 -11.64 3.28
C ARG A 113 8.36 -10.67 2.25
N ASP A 114 8.93 -9.47 2.13
CA ASP A 114 8.53 -8.45 1.17
C ASP A 114 9.18 -8.68 -0.21
N LEU A 115 10.14 -9.59 -0.33
CA LEU A 115 10.88 -9.84 -1.57
C LEU A 115 10.22 -10.89 -2.45
N PHE A 116 10.10 -10.57 -3.74
CA PHE A 116 9.83 -11.55 -4.78
C PHE A 116 11.16 -12.18 -5.21
N TRP A 117 11.48 -13.35 -4.64
CA TRP A 117 12.74 -14.07 -4.91
C TRP A 117 12.95 -14.39 -6.39
N GLU A 118 11.88 -14.74 -7.11
CA GLU A 118 11.91 -14.97 -8.56
C GLU A 118 12.36 -13.73 -9.36
N ASN A 119 12.08 -12.53 -8.86
CA ASN A 119 12.42 -11.26 -9.50
C ASN A 119 13.75 -10.67 -8.99
N ALA A 120 14.37 -11.25 -7.95
CA ALA A 120 15.55 -10.68 -7.29
C ALA A 120 16.79 -10.64 -8.20
N MET A 121 16.91 -11.61 -9.12
CA MET A 121 18.04 -11.75 -10.03
C MET A 121 18.00 -10.81 -11.24
N ILE A 122 16.90 -10.08 -11.43
CA ILE A 122 16.70 -9.27 -12.63
C ILE A 122 17.56 -8.00 -12.59
N GLU A 123 18.17 -7.68 -13.73
CA GLU A 123 18.96 -6.48 -13.92
C GLU A 123 18.08 -5.22 -13.88
N ARG A 124 18.54 -4.22 -13.15
CA ARG A 124 17.82 -2.95 -12.97
C ARG A 124 17.58 -2.21 -14.28
N THR A 125 18.54 -2.22 -15.21
CA THR A 125 18.45 -1.47 -16.47
C THR A 125 17.26 -1.94 -17.31
N ALA A 126 17.07 -3.26 -17.41
CA ALA A 126 15.94 -3.87 -18.09
C ALA A 126 14.61 -3.50 -17.41
N THR A 127 14.52 -3.69 -16.08
CA THR A 127 13.33 -3.33 -15.30
C THR A 127 12.99 -1.84 -15.44
N SER A 128 13.98 -0.94 -15.40
CA SER A 128 13.76 0.50 -15.49
C SER A 128 13.26 0.95 -16.87
N SER A 129 13.66 0.27 -17.94
CA SER A 129 13.19 0.57 -19.30
C SER A 129 11.77 0.05 -19.52
N ILE A 130 11.47 -1.18 -19.08
CA ILE A 130 10.11 -1.74 -19.13
C ILE A 130 9.16 -0.90 -18.28
N LYS A 131 9.57 -0.52 -17.07
CA LYS A 131 8.79 0.35 -16.19
C LYS A 131 8.39 1.66 -16.91
N ARG A 132 9.34 2.33 -17.55
CA ARG A 132 9.07 3.57 -18.30
C ARG A 132 8.06 3.36 -19.43
N LEU A 133 8.18 2.25 -20.17
CA LEU A 133 7.25 1.91 -21.24
C LEU A 133 5.83 1.65 -20.69
N VAL A 134 5.71 0.92 -19.58
CA VAL A 134 4.42 0.65 -18.93
C VAL A 134 3.83 1.93 -18.35
N GLU A 135 4.63 2.79 -17.73
CA GLU A 135 4.14 4.07 -17.23
C GLU A 135 3.64 4.96 -18.38
N LEU A 136 4.34 4.99 -19.51
CA LEU A 136 3.88 5.71 -20.71
C LEU A 136 2.57 5.13 -21.25
N SER A 137 2.44 3.80 -21.34
CA SER A 137 1.20 3.17 -21.81
C SER A 137 0.03 3.42 -20.88
N LEU A 138 0.25 3.49 -19.57
CA LEU A 138 -0.77 3.86 -18.59
C LEU A 138 -1.21 5.33 -18.74
N VAL A 139 -0.29 6.27 -19.02
CA VAL A 139 -0.69 7.66 -19.34
C VAL A 139 -1.59 7.71 -20.57
N VAL A 140 -1.23 7.00 -21.64
CA VAL A 140 -2.07 6.92 -22.84
C VAL A 140 -3.41 6.24 -22.53
N GLY A 141 -3.39 5.20 -21.69
CA GLY A 141 -4.57 4.50 -21.22
C GLY A 141 -5.55 5.41 -20.45
N ILE A 142 -5.05 6.39 -19.69
CA ILE A 142 -5.89 7.38 -19.00
C ILE A 142 -6.67 8.25 -20.00
N LEU A 143 -6.05 8.64 -21.11
CA LEU A 143 -6.72 9.44 -22.14
C LEU A 143 -7.85 8.64 -22.81
N PHE A 144 -7.58 7.39 -23.18
CA PHE A 144 -8.59 6.50 -23.75
C PHE A 144 -9.72 6.20 -22.76
N TRP A 145 -9.37 6.01 -21.48
CA TRP A 145 -10.33 5.81 -20.41
C TRP A 145 -11.29 6.99 -20.26
N SER A 146 -10.77 8.22 -20.31
CA SER A 146 -11.58 9.44 -20.18
C SER A 146 -12.63 9.53 -21.31
N ALA A 147 -12.28 9.10 -22.54
CA ALA A 147 -13.21 9.01 -23.66
C ALA A 147 -14.30 7.96 -23.42
N LEU A 148 -13.94 6.76 -22.94
CA LEU A 148 -14.92 5.71 -22.59
C LEU A 148 -15.93 6.17 -21.53
N VAL A 149 -15.46 6.85 -20.49
CA VAL A 149 -16.33 7.37 -19.42
C VAL A 149 -17.27 8.44 -19.97
N SER A 150 -16.79 9.31 -20.85
CA SER A 150 -17.61 10.34 -21.50
C SER A 150 -18.71 9.72 -22.37
N LEU A 151 -18.42 8.61 -23.06
CA LEU A 151 -19.44 7.87 -23.81
C LEU A 151 -20.52 7.30 -22.89
N ILE A 152 -20.14 6.72 -21.74
CA ILE A 152 -21.08 6.17 -20.77
C ILE A 152 -21.95 7.29 -20.16
N ALA A 153 -21.38 8.45 -19.85
CA ALA A 153 -22.13 9.60 -19.35
C ALA A 153 -23.16 10.12 -20.37
N ASN A 154 -22.86 10.05 -21.67
CA ASN A 154 -23.82 10.42 -22.72
C ASN A 154 -24.98 9.42 -22.87
N ILE A 155 -24.79 8.16 -22.46
CA ILE A 155 -25.86 7.15 -22.49
C ILE A 155 -26.97 7.53 -21.49
N GLU A 156 -26.63 8.04 -20.31
CA GLU A 156 -27.60 8.55 -19.32
C GLU A 156 -28.48 9.64 -19.95
N ASN A 157 -27.86 10.64 -20.57
CA ASN A 157 -28.56 11.73 -21.27
C ASN A 157 -29.42 11.24 -22.45
N ALA A 158 -28.98 10.20 -23.17
CA ALA A 158 -29.70 9.65 -24.31
C ALA A 158 -30.91 8.82 -23.89
N ILE A 159 -30.83 8.11 -22.76
CA ILE A 159 -31.94 7.32 -22.21
C ILE A 159 -33.05 8.26 -21.74
N ASP A 160 -32.71 9.35 -21.05
CA ASP A 160 -33.67 10.36 -20.58
C ASP A 160 -34.40 11.05 -21.75
N GLN A 161 -33.72 11.29 -22.89
CA GLN A 161 -34.36 11.86 -24.09
C GLN A 161 -35.29 10.88 -24.81
N SER A 162 -35.04 9.57 -24.71
CA SER A 162 -35.78 8.54 -25.44
C SER A 162 -37.11 8.12 -24.79
N ASN A 163 -37.33 8.47 -23.52
CA ASN A 163 -38.57 8.14 -22.82
C ASN A 163 -39.13 9.31 -21.97
N PRO A 164 -39.70 10.35 -22.61
CA PRO A 164 -40.29 11.50 -21.91
C PRO A 164 -41.57 11.18 -21.12
N GLN A 165 -42.17 9.99 -21.31
CA GLN A 165 -43.32 9.50 -20.53
C GLN A 165 -42.82 8.50 -19.46
N GLY A 166 -42.40 9.04 -18.32
CA GLY A 166 -41.86 8.29 -17.18
C GLY A 166 -42.88 7.41 -16.46
N GLU A 167 -43.37 6.33 -17.09
CA GLU A 167 -44.38 5.45 -16.49
C GLU A 167 -43.83 4.16 -15.86
N SER A 168 -42.53 3.87 -15.95
CA SER A 168 -41.97 2.71 -15.24
C SER A 168 -40.74 3.05 -14.40
N ASN A 169 -40.87 2.86 -13.08
CA ASN A 169 -39.78 2.97 -12.11
C ASN A 169 -38.54 2.16 -12.50
N LEU A 170 -38.73 1.10 -13.29
CA LEU A 170 -37.65 0.24 -13.80
C LEU A 170 -36.76 0.94 -14.82
N VAL A 171 -37.32 1.76 -15.73
CA VAL A 171 -36.53 2.44 -16.77
C VAL A 171 -35.69 3.56 -16.16
N THR A 172 -36.23 4.31 -15.21
CA THR A 172 -35.47 5.36 -14.48
C THR A 172 -34.40 4.76 -13.57
N PHE A 173 -34.68 3.63 -12.91
CA PHE A 173 -33.69 2.92 -12.10
C PHE A 173 -32.54 2.37 -12.96
N VAL A 174 -32.86 1.75 -14.09
CA VAL A 174 -31.85 1.21 -15.02
C VAL A 174 -31.06 2.33 -15.69
N GLY A 175 -31.68 3.46 -16.04
CA GLY A 175 -31.02 4.60 -16.68
C GLY A 175 -29.98 5.28 -15.79
N GLY A 176 -30.27 5.49 -14.50
CA GLY A 176 -29.38 6.21 -13.58
C GLY A 176 -28.43 5.32 -12.76
N TYR A 177 -28.83 4.11 -12.38
CA TYR A 177 -28.02 3.25 -11.50
C TYR A 177 -27.08 2.31 -12.26
N LEU A 178 -27.51 1.80 -13.43
CA LEU A 178 -26.71 0.84 -14.19
C LEU A 178 -25.36 1.40 -14.68
N PRO A 179 -25.27 2.65 -15.20
CA PRO A 179 -23.99 3.22 -15.62
C PRO A 179 -23.00 3.37 -14.45
N VAL A 180 -23.52 3.79 -13.29
CA VAL A 180 -22.74 3.96 -12.06
C VAL A 180 -22.20 2.62 -11.56
N LEU A 181 -23.03 1.58 -11.61
CA LEU A 181 -22.64 0.22 -11.25
C LEU A 181 -21.60 -0.36 -12.19
N LEU A 182 -21.77 -0.18 -13.50
CA LEU A 182 -20.82 -0.64 -14.51
C LEU A 182 -19.46 0.04 -14.33
N LEU A 183 -19.44 1.36 -14.13
CA LEU A 183 -18.23 2.14 -13.89
C LEU A 183 -17.52 1.69 -12.60
N THR A 184 -18.28 1.43 -11.53
CA THR A 184 -17.73 0.98 -10.24
C THR A 184 -17.06 -0.40 -10.36
N ILE A 185 -17.68 -1.34 -11.07
CA ILE A 185 -17.10 -2.67 -11.31
C ILE A 185 -15.84 -2.56 -12.18
N LEU A 186 -15.87 -1.74 -13.23
CA LEU A 186 -14.71 -1.57 -14.08
C LEU A 186 -13.53 -0.97 -13.28
N MET A 187 -13.82 -0.01 -12.39
CA MET A 187 -12.82 0.59 -11.49
C MET A 187 -12.26 -0.37 -10.43
N SER A 188 -13.03 -1.35 -9.98
CA SER A 188 -12.54 -2.37 -9.03
C SER A 188 -11.62 -3.40 -9.71
N LEU A 189 -11.72 -3.56 -11.03
CA LEU A 189 -10.85 -4.44 -11.82
C LEU A 189 -9.45 -3.84 -12.09
N LEU A 190 -9.36 -2.52 -12.27
CA LEU A 190 -8.10 -1.81 -12.52
C LEU A 190 -6.94 -2.14 -11.54
N PRO A 191 -7.12 -2.11 -10.20
CA PRO A 191 -6.03 -2.40 -9.28
C PRO A 191 -5.47 -3.81 -9.44
N ILE A 192 -6.30 -4.79 -9.82
CA ILE A 192 -5.87 -6.16 -10.10
C ILE A 192 -4.94 -6.16 -11.34
N ILE A 193 -5.31 -5.43 -12.39
CA ILE A 193 -4.50 -5.29 -13.61
C ILE A 193 -3.17 -4.62 -13.28
N PHE A 194 -3.16 -3.53 -12.51
CA PHE A 194 -1.93 -2.82 -12.14
C PHE A 194 -1.00 -3.67 -11.27
N TYR A 195 -1.56 -4.46 -10.35
CA TYR A 195 -0.81 -5.41 -9.55
C TYR A 195 -0.15 -6.48 -10.43
N LEU A 196 -0.89 -7.07 -11.37
CA LEU A 196 -0.35 -8.06 -12.31
C LEU A 196 0.73 -7.48 -13.22
N LEU A 197 0.55 -6.25 -13.71
CA LEU A 197 1.57 -5.53 -14.46
C LEU A 197 2.85 -5.32 -13.63
N GLY A 198 2.71 -4.94 -12.37
CA GLY A 198 3.83 -4.75 -11.45
C GLY A 198 4.62 -6.04 -11.19
N VAL A 199 3.91 -7.16 -10.94
CA VAL A 199 4.54 -8.45 -10.60
C VAL A 199 5.14 -9.14 -11.83
N LYS A 200 4.39 -9.25 -12.93
CA LYS A 200 4.77 -10.10 -14.08
C LYS A 200 5.53 -9.36 -15.18
N VAL A 201 5.14 -8.11 -15.48
CA VAL A 201 5.69 -7.35 -16.61
C VAL A 201 6.87 -6.50 -16.17
N ILE A 202 6.66 -5.60 -15.21
CA ILE A 202 7.74 -4.76 -14.67
C ILE A 202 8.69 -5.58 -13.82
N ARG A 203 8.17 -6.59 -13.10
CA ARG A 203 8.92 -7.48 -12.21
C ARG A 203 9.61 -6.73 -11.09
N PHE A 204 8.81 -6.00 -10.30
CA PHE A 204 9.31 -5.37 -9.08
C PHE A 204 9.90 -6.41 -8.12
N LYS A 205 10.98 -6.04 -7.44
CA LYS A 205 11.67 -6.90 -6.47
C LYS A 205 10.96 -6.97 -5.12
N ARG A 206 10.22 -5.91 -4.76
CA ARG A 206 9.54 -5.75 -3.46
C ARG A 206 8.03 -5.70 -3.64
N ARG A 207 7.29 -6.32 -2.75
CA ARG A 207 5.83 -6.29 -2.73
C ARG A 207 5.30 -4.91 -2.40
N SER A 208 5.91 -4.26 -1.42
CA SER A 208 5.64 -2.86 -1.07
C SER A 208 5.78 -1.90 -2.25
N GLU A 209 6.68 -2.19 -3.21
CA GLU A 209 6.85 -1.38 -4.41
C GLU A 209 5.73 -1.60 -5.44
N VAL A 210 5.26 -2.84 -5.57
CA VAL A 210 4.07 -3.17 -6.38
C VAL A 210 2.84 -2.46 -5.81
N ASP A 211 2.64 -2.53 -4.49
CA ASP A 211 1.46 -1.94 -3.85
C ASP A 211 1.46 -0.42 -4.01
N LYS A 212 2.63 0.22 -3.82
CA LYS A 212 2.79 1.66 -4.08
C LYS A 212 2.51 2.02 -5.54
N PHE A 213 2.97 1.20 -6.49
CA PHE A 213 2.70 1.40 -7.91
C PHE A 213 1.21 1.29 -8.23
N THR A 214 0.56 0.23 -7.75
CA THR A 214 -0.87 -0.03 -7.92
C THR A 214 -1.71 1.09 -7.33
N MET A 215 -1.39 1.54 -6.10
CA MET A 215 -2.10 2.63 -5.44
C MET A 215 -1.94 3.96 -6.19
N LYS A 216 -0.72 4.30 -6.63
CA LYS A 216 -0.43 5.50 -7.42
C LYS A 216 -1.29 5.55 -8.68
N TRP A 217 -1.26 4.48 -9.47
CA TRP A 217 -1.99 4.45 -10.74
C TRP A 217 -3.50 4.35 -10.56
N ASN A 218 -3.97 3.56 -9.58
CA ASN A 218 -5.39 3.53 -9.25
C ASN A 218 -5.92 4.93 -8.87
N PHE A 219 -5.15 5.68 -8.08
CA PHE A 219 -5.49 7.05 -7.72
C PHE A 219 -5.54 7.98 -8.96
N CYS A 220 -4.54 7.90 -9.85
CA CYS A 220 -4.53 8.68 -11.09
C CYS A 220 -5.77 8.41 -11.96
N TYR A 221 -6.16 7.14 -12.13
CA TYR A 221 -7.35 6.77 -12.91
C TYR A 221 -8.65 7.23 -12.25
N ARG A 222 -8.73 7.22 -10.91
CA ARG A 222 -9.88 7.77 -10.17
C ARG A 222 -10.02 9.27 -10.36
N ILE A 223 -8.92 10.02 -10.29
CA ILE A 223 -8.92 11.47 -10.59
C ILE A 223 -9.31 11.72 -12.04
N ALA A 224 -8.73 10.97 -12.99
CA ALA A 224 -9.06 11.13 -14.40
C ALA A 224 -10.56 10.87 -14.67
N ASN A 225 -11.14 9.85 -14.03
CA ASN A 225 -12.57 9.58 -14.11
C ASN A 225 -13.43 10.70 -13.53
N PHE A 226 -13.04 11.24 -12.37
CA PHE A 226 -13.71 12.40 -11.78
C PHE A 226 -13.69 13.60 -12.74
N LEU A 227 -12.52 13.90 -13.31
CA LEU A 227 -12.37 14.98 -14.29
C LEU A 227 -13.17 14.70 -15.56
N ALA A 228 -13.18 13.47 -16.08
CA ALA A 228 -13.94 13.10 -17.28
C ALA A 228 -15.44 13.31 -17.09
N VAL A 229 -16.02 12.87 -15.97
CA VAL A 229 -17.44 13.07 -15.66
C VAL A 229 -17.76 14.56 -15.49
N LEU A 230 -16.86 15.32 -14.86
CA LEU A 230 -17.03 16.76 -14.68
C LEU A 230 -16.99 17.49 -16.03
N ILE A 231 -16.09 17.10 -16.93
CA ILE A 231 -15.94 17.72 -18.25
C ILE A 231 -17.13 17.36 -19.15
N SER A 232 -17.57 16.09 -19.13
CA SER A 232 -18.62 15.55 -20.00
C SER A 232 -20.01 16.10 -19.70
N GLY A 233 -20.35 16.37 -18.43
CA GLY A 233 -21.71 16.78 -18.07
C GLY A 233 -22.09 18.17 -18.55
N THR A 234 -21.16 19.12 -18.46
CA THR A 234 -21.53 20.54 -18.47
C THR A 234 -20.37 21.48 -18.77
N LEU A 235 -19.11 21.10 -18.51
CA LEU A 235 -17.96 21.98 -18.80
C LEU A 235 -17.82 22.27 -20.30
N TYR A 236 -18.04 21.28 -21.16
CA TYR A 236 -17.95 21.48 -22.61
C TYR A 236 -18.94 22.55 -23.10
N GLN A 237 -20.17 22.52 -22.59
CA GLN A 237 -21.19 23.53 -22.88
C GLN A 237 -20.82 24.90 -22.28
N ALA A 238 -20.31 24.93 -21.04
CA ALA A 238 -19.81 26.15 -20.42
C ALA A 238 -18.60 26.74 -21.18
N LEU A 239 -17.75 25.91 -21.79
CA LEU A 239 -16.61 26.34 -22.61
C LEU A 239 -17.05 26.94 -23.95
N MET A 240 -18.12 26.41 -24.56
CA MET A 240 -18.74 27.01 -25.74
C MET A 240 -19.39 28.37 -25.41
N ASP A 241 -20.01 28.47 -24.23
CA ASP A 241 -20.63 29.70 -23.75
C ASP A 241 -19.61 30.74 -23.26
N PHE A 242 -18.40 30.33 -22.86
CA PHE A 242 -17.28 31.22 -22.51
C PHE A 242 -16.96 32.21 -23.62
N GLN A 243 -17.08 31.78 -24.89
CA GLN A 243 -16.83 32.65 -26.03
C GLN A 243 -17.88 33.77 -26.16
N LYS A 244 -19.05 33.61 -25.55
CA LYS A 244 -20.16 34.55 -25.64
C LYS A 244 -20.19 35.50 -24.45
N ASP A 245 -20.08 34.97 -23.23
CA ASP A 245 -20.14 35.77 -21.99
C ASP A 245 -19.08 35.31 -20.96
N PRO A 246 -17.95 36.02 -20.82
CA PRO A 246 -16.87 35.63 -19.91
C PRO A 246 -17.17 35.90 -18.42
N GLU A 247 -18.12 36.79 -18.11
CA GLU A 247 -18.46 37.16 -16.73
C GLU A 247 -19.26 36.05 -15.99
N ASP A 248 -20.02 35.22 -16.71
CA ASP A 248 -20.90 34.20 -16.12
C ASP A 248 -20.27 32.79 -16.05
N VAL A 249 -19.01 32.67 -16.47
CA VAL A 249 -18.28 31.39 -16.58
C VAL A 249 -18.15 30.70 -15.22
N VAL A 250 -17.87 31.48 -14.17
CA VAL A 250 -17.71 30.95 -12.81
C VAL A 250 -19.03 30.38 -12.29
N ASN A 251 -20.15 31.06 -12.54
CA ASN A 251 -21.48 30.58 -12.14
C ASN A 251 -21.87 29.33 -12.94
N LYS A 252 -21.63 29.32 -14.26
CA LYS A 252 -21.87 28.15 -15.11
C LYS A 252 -21.02 26.96 -14.69
N PHE A 253 -19.76 27.18 -14.30
CA PHE A 253 -18.88 26.13 -13.77
C PHE A 253 -19.35 25.62 -12.39
N ALA A 254 -19.85 26.50 -11.52
CA ALA A 254 -20.41 26.09 -10.23
C ALA A 254 -21.68 25.24 -10.41
N ASN A 255 -22.60 25.67 -11.29
CA ASN A 255 -23.81 24.93 -11.62
C ASN A 255 -23.50 23.59 -12.31
N ALA A 256 -22.47 23.56 -13.14
CA ALA A 256 -21.95 22.37 -13.79
C ALA A 256 -21.50 21.30 -12.78
N ILE A 257 -20.70 21.69 -11.79
CA ILE A 257 -20.29 20.79 -10.69
C ILE A 257 -21.51 20.32 -9.90
N LEU A 258 -22.42 21.25 -9.56
CA LEU A 258 -23.59 20.95 -8.75
C LEU A 258 -24.52 19.95 -9.45
N SER A 259 -24.70 20.07 -10.76
CA SER A 259 -25.48 19.12 -11.58
C SER A 259 -24.93 17.70 -11.49
N GLN A 260 -23.60 17.53 -11.40
CA GLN A 260 -22.95 16.22 -11.29
C GLN A 260 -22.89 15.67 -9.87
N SER A 261 -23.34 16.43 -8.87
CA SER A 261 -23.30 16.00 -7.46
C SER A 261 -24.07 14.71 -7.20
N GLN A 262 -25.22 14.53 -7.86
CA GLN A 262 -26.05 13.33 -7.72
C GLN A 262 -25.32 12.07 -8.19
N PHE A 263 -24.61 12.14 -9.31
CA PHE A 263 -23.77 11.05 -9.79
C PHE A 263 -22.69 10.68 -8.77
N PHE A 264 -21.96 11.66 -8.23
CA PHE A 264 -20.90 11.40 -7.25
C PHE A 264 -21.46 10.85 -5.93
N MET A 265 -22.61 11.34 -5.46
CA MET A 265 -23.29 10.78 -4.30
C MET A 265 -23.66 9.31 -4.52
N ASN A 266 -24.19 8.96 -5.70
CA ASN A 266 -24.51 7.58 -6.04
C ASN A 266 -23.27 6.69 -6.09
N VAL A 267 -22.16 7.16 -6.68
CA VAL A 267 -20.88 6.43 -6.70
C VAL A 267 -20.37 6.16 -5.28
N VAL A 268 -20.42 7.15 -4.39
CA VAL A 268 -19.97 7.01 -3.00
C VAL A 268 -20.87 6.05 -2.23
N LEU A 269 -22.19 6.22 -2.31
CA LEU A 269 -23.16 5.34 -1.67
C LEU A 269 -23.01 3.90 -2.13
N GLN A 270 -22.83 3.68 -3.43
CA GLN A 270 -22.62 2.36 -3.98
C GLN A 270 -21.27 1.75 -3.56
N THR A 271 -20.19 2.53 -3.60
CA THR A 271 -18.86 2.03 -3.24
C THR A 271 -18.81 1.63 -1.77
N ILE A 272 -19.38 2.45 -0.89
CA ILE A 272 -19.46 2.15 0.54
C ILE A 272 -20.42 0.98 0.73
N GLY A 273 -21.67 1.10 0.28
CA GLY A 273 -22.71 0.10 0.50
C GLY A 273 -22.33 -1.28 0.00
N THR A 274 -22.02 -1.41 -1.29
CA THR A 274 -21.64 -2.69 -1.90
C THR A 274 -20.26 -3.16 -1.43
N GLY A 275 -19.28 -2.25 -1.33
CA GLY A 275 -17.90 -2.61 -0.97
C GLY A 275 -17.78 -3.12 0.45
N THR A 276 -18.31 -2.39 1.44
CA THR A 276 -18.22 -2.80 2.85
C THR A 276 -19.10 -4.02 3.13
N MET A 277 -20.28 -4.11 2.51
CA MET A 277 -21.16 -5.27 2.69
C MET A 277 -20.52 -6.55 2.16
N LEU A 278 -19.85 -6.50 1.00
CA LEU A 278 -19.11 -7.65 0.47
C LEU A 278 -17.93 -8.04 1.37
N GLN A 279 -17.17 -7.08 1.89
CA GLN A 279 -16.07 -7.37 2.81
C GLN A 279 -16.55 -7.98 4.14
N LEU A 280 -17.65 -7.46 4.70
CA LEU A 280 -18.26 -8.02 5.92
C LEU A 280 -18.81 -9.43 5.70
N SER A 281 -19.33 -9.72 4.51
CA SER A 281 -19.78 -11.07 4.17
C SER A 281 -18.63 -12.08 4.02
N GLN A 282 -17.37 -11.62 3.97
CA GLN A 282 -16.18 -12.44 3.76
C GLN A 282 -16.31 -13.39 2.56
N LEU A 283 -17.05 -12.97 1.52
CA LEU A 283 -17.20 -13.74 0.29
C LEU A 283 -15.88 -13.88 -0.49
N TRP A 284 -14.84 -13.15 -0.08
CA TRP A 284 -13.46 -13.34 -0.52
C TRP A 284 -12.47 -12.89 0.58
#